data_AF-A0A554LD41-F1
#
_entry.id   AF-A0A554LD41-F1
#
_cell.length_a   1.000
_cell.length_b   1.000
_cell.length_c   1.000
_cell.angle_alpha   90.00
_cell.angle_beta   90.00
_cell.angle_gamma   90.00
#
_symmetry.space_group_name_H-M   'P 1'
#
loop_
_entity.id
_entity.type
_entity.pdbx_description
1 polymer ?
#
loop_
_entity_poly.entity_id
_entity_poly.type
_entity_poly.pdbx_seq_one_letter_code
_entity_poly.pdbx_strand_id
1 'polypeptide(L)'
;MKSDEIRKKFIAFFKSKGHKEMSPSSLIPDTIDPSVLFTTAGMQQFKGWFSGEEKPKYPRVVTIQPCLRTSDIDEVGDKTHLTFFEMLGHFSFGDYFKKETIDWTFELLTKIYGISRERILAVVFEGDETVPFDSESFEAWQKLLPESQINKGSRADNFWGPAGTEGPCGAANEVYVDGVEIATLVFMEFYLTPDKKLTPLPKKGVDVGWGFERLVRLLQKKDDVFETDIFEPLIVGLEKKLSLSWPKDKKKLRILADHSRSSQRLINEGVVPSNKGRGYVLRRLLRRILLYSPGIISEIKDKTALAELEKFQKTIERGKKGIEKLNKLDAKAVFDFYQTYGFPFELSKEYAAIKGIKIDEADFEKEFEKHKEISRQGKTKKFTKINKEKIAELHTATHILHETLRRVLGKHVEQRGQDINSERLRFDFAHPEKLTPEQLKEIEDKVNQIISQKLPVICEETSVEEAKKQGARALFLDKYQGKVTMYSVGDYSRELCKGPHVKNTSELGHFKIIKEEASSAGVRRIKAILG
;
A
#
# COMPACT_ATOMS: atom_id res chain seq x y z
N MET A 1 19.80 -1.57 26.55
CA MET A 1 18.73 -0.60 26.84
C MET A 1 17.40 -1.18 26.36
N LYS A 2 16.32 -1.15 27.15
CA LYS A 2 15.01 -1.69 26.73
C LYS A 2 14.32 -0.76 25.72
N SER A 3 13.49 -1.32 24.84
CA SER A 3 12.81 -0.59 23.75
C SER A 3 12.03 0.64 24.25
N ASP A 4 11.25 0.51 25.32
CA ASP A 4 10.49 1.62 25.90
C ASP A 4 11.37 2.74 26.46
N GLU A 5 12.54 2.40 27.00
CA GLU A 5 13.51 3.38 27.49
C GLU A 5 14.13 4.16 26.32
N ILE A 6 14.42 3.49 25.21
CA ILE A 6 14.96 4.10 23.99
C ILE A 6 13.96 5.13 23.45
N ARG A 7 12.68 4.77 23.30
CA ARG A 7 11.63 5.71 22.84
C ARG A 7 11.55 6.94 23.74
N LYS A 8 11.52 6.75 25.07
CA LYS A 8 11.44 7.84 26.06
C LYS A 8 12.67 8.77 25.97
N LYS A 9 13.87 8.21 25.85
CA LYS A 9 15.11 8.98 25.71
C LYS A 9 15.14 9.78 24.41
N PHE A 10 14.72 9.21 23.29
CA PHE A 10 14.63 9.92 22.01
C PHE A 10 13.71 11.14 22.10
N ILE A 11 12.48 10.94 22.59
CA ILE A 11 11.49 12.02 22.75
C ILE A 11 11.99 13.08 23.72
N ALA A 12 12.51 12.69 24.89
CA ALA A 12 13.03 13.62 25.88
C ALA A 12 14.19 14.46 25.34
N PHE A 13 15.10 13.83 24.59
CA PHE A 13 16.22 14.51 23.95
C PHE A 13 15.74 15.61 23.00
N PHE A 14 14.85 15.32 22.04
CA PHE A 14 14.39 16.33 21.10
C PHE A 14 13.46 17.37 21.74
N LYS A 15 12.69 17.01 22.77
CA LYS A 15 11.96 18.02 23.58
C LYS A 15 12.91 19.01 24.25
N SER A 16 14.08 18.55 24.73
CA SER A 16 15.11 19.45 25.27
C SER A 16 15.72 20.38 24.22
N LYS A 17 15.63 20.03 22.92
CA LYS A 17 16.01 20.88 21.78
C LYS A 17 14.83 21.72 21.24
N GLY A 18 13.70 21.77 21.95
CA GLY A 18 12.55 22.59 21.62
C GLY A 18 11.56 21.97 20.62
N HIS A 19 11.70 20.68 20.29
CA HIS A 19 10.74 19.99 19.43
C HIS A 19 9.41 19.74 20.14
N LYS A 20 8.31 19.99 19.42
CA LYS A 20 6.98 19.58 19.87
C LYS A 20 6.79 18.10 19.59
N GLU A 21 6.54 17.33 20.64
CA GLU A 21 6.08 15.94 20.52
C GLU A 21 4.66 15.91 19.92
N MET A 22 4.50 15.17 18.83
CA MET A 22 3.22 14.94 18.16
C MET A 22 2.88 13.45 18.16
N SER A 23 1.58 13.15 18.17
CA SER A 23 1.09 11.77 18.02
C SER A 23 1.31 11.30 16.58
N PRO A 24 1.65 10.01 16.37
CA PRO A 24 1.78 9.47 15.02
C PRO A 24 0.45 9.45 14.27
N SER A 25 0.52 9.54 12.94
CA SER A 25 -0.63 9.33 12.06
C SER A 25 -0.97 7.84 11.92
N SER A 26 -2.16 7.56 11.38
CA SER A 26 -2.57 6.19 11.02
C SER A 26 -1.58 5.57 10.01
N LEU A 27 -1.50 4.24 9.99
CA LEU A 27 -0.86 3.50 8.89
C LEU A 27 -1.62 3.65 7.57
N ILE A 28 -2.90 4.02 7.63
CA ILE A 28 -3.70 4.35 6.47
C ILE A 28 -3.52 5.86 6.25
N PRO A 29 -2.83 6.28 5.19
CA PRO A 29 -2.70 7.69 4.86
C PRO A 29 -4.09 8.28 4.68
N ASP A 30 -4.28 9.49 5.20
CA ASP A 30 -5.49 10.27 4.92
C ASP A 30 -5.67 10.42 3.41
N THR A 31 -6.89 10.70 2.97
CA THR A 31 -7.29 10.78 1.55
C THR A 31 -6.50 11.81 0.72
N ILE A 32 -5.61 12.57 1.36
CA ILE A 32 -4.76 13.61 0.80
C ILE A 32 -3.56 13.01 0.03
N ASP A 33 -3.12 11.79 0.33
CA ASP A 33 -2.06 11.12 -0.45
C ASP A 33 -2.53 9.79 -1.10
N PRO A 34 -3.18 9.85 -2.28
CA PRO A 34 -3.63 8.66 -2.99
C PRO A 34 -2.49 7.87 -3.65
N SER A 35 -1.23 8.36 -3.58
CA SER A 35 -0.09 7.72 -4.25
C SER A 35 0.45 6.50 -3.49
N VAL A 36 0.13 6.37 -2.21
CA VAL A 36 0.63 5.31 -1.33
C VAL A 36 -0.51 4.54 -0.64
N LEU A 37 -0.33 3.21 -0.50
CA LEU A 37 -1.30 2.37 0.21
C LEU A 37 -1.18 2.51 1.73
N PHE A 38 0.02 2.72 2.24
CA PHE A 38 0.31 2.79 3.67
C PHE A 38 1.30 3.91 3.97
N THR A 39 1.32 4.34 5.22
CA THR A 39 2.35 5.23 5.73
C THR A 39 3.69 4.48 5.72
N THR A 40 4.61 4.88 4.83
CA THR A 40 5.92 4.25 4.61
C THR A 40 7.08 5.00 5.25
N ALA A 41 6.85 6.24 5.69
CA ALA A 41 7.86 7.10 6.32
C ALA A 41 7.24 8.07 7.33
N GLY A 42 8.04 8.48 8.32
CA GLY A 42 7.64 9.44 9.36
C GLY A 42 7.17 10.78 8.81
N MET A 43 7.83 11.26 7.75
CA MET A 43 7.57 12.57 7.16
C MET A 43 6.19 12.72 6.52
N GLN A 44 5.54 11.62 6.12
CA GLN A 44 4.35 11.69 5.26
C GLN A 44 3.20 12.47 5.89
N GLN A 45 3.07 12.40 7.22
CA GLN A 45 2.09 13.17 7.99
C GLN A 45 2.35 14.70 7.96
N PHE A 46 3.51 15.13 7.47
CA PHE A 46 3.94 16.53 7.34
C PHE A 46 4.18 16.95 5.89
N LYS A 47 3.71 16.18 4.90
CA LYS A 47 3.94 16.48 3.47
C LYS A 47 3.50 17.89 3.09
N GLY A 48 2.30 18.31 3.52
CA GLY A 48 1.80 19.67 3.27
C GLY A 48 2.64 20.78 3.92
N TRP A 49 3.32 20.48 5.03
CA TRP A 49 4.17 21.43 5.74
C TRP A 49 5.52 21.63 5.02
N PHE A 50 6.05 20.55 4.42
CA PHE A 50 7.26 20.61 3.60
C PHE A 50 7.01 21.21 2.22
N SER A 51 5.87 20.92 1.59
CA SER A 51 5.54 21.51 0.28
C SER A 51 5.11 22.98 0.37
N GLY A 52 4.75 23.45 1.57
CA GLY A 52 4.25 24.80 1.80
C GLY A 52 2.76 24.98 1.51
N GLU A 53 2.05 23.90 1.16
CA GLU A 53 0.59 23.87 1.01
C GLU A 53 -0.12 24.17 2.34
N GLU A 54 0.47 23.76 3.46
CA GLU A 54 -0.01 24.01 4.80
C GLU A 54 1.02 24.79 5.62
N LYS A 55 0.55 25.73 6.42
CA LYS A 55 1.42 26.43 7.38
C LYS A 55 1.75 25.49 8.55
N PRO A 56 3.04 25.22 8.83
CA PRO A 56 3.44 24.41 9.97
C PRO A 56 2.91 25.00 11.28
N LYS A 57 2.29 24.16 12.12
CA LYS A 57 1.84 24.59 13.46
C LYS A 57 3.01 24.81 14.42
N TYR A 58 4.08 24.05 14.23
CA TYR A 58 5.29 24.11 15.03
C TYR A 58 6.50 24.11 14.10
N PRO A 59 7.56 24.89 14.39
CA PRO A 59 8.77 24.92 13.57
C PRO A 59 9.62 23.65 13.70
N ARG A 60 9.48 22.93 14.83
CA ARG A 60 10.21 21.72 15.18
C ARG A 60 9.26 20.66 15.72
N VAL A 61 9.34 19.43 15.21
CA VAL A 61 8.46 18.32 15.65
C VAL A 61 9.26 17.05 15.88
N VAL A 62 8.86 16.26 16.88
CA VAL A 62 9.37 14.91 17.11
C VAL A 62 8.21 13.91 17.16
N THR A 63 8.35 12.75 16.50
CA THR A 63 7.35 11.69 16.48
C THR A 63 7.98 10.30 16.47
N ILE A 64 7.21 9.29 16.85
CA ILE A 64 7.53 7.88 16.61
C ILE A 64 6.43 7.30 15.73
N GLN A 65 6.68 7.22 14.43
CA GLN A 65 5.68 6.87 13.43
C GLN A 65 5.71 5.37 13.13
N PRO A 66 4.61 4.62 13.33
CA PRO A 66 4.45 3.30 12.75
C PRO A 66 4.48 3.38 11.22
N CYS A 67 5.27 2.54 10.59
CA CYS A 67 5.44 2.47 9.14
C CYS A 67 5.20 1.05 8.64
N LEU A 68 4.70 0.91 7.42
CA LEU A 68 4.57 -0.38 6.75
C LEU A 68 5.14 -0.31 5.33
N ARG A 69 6.07 -1.21 5.03
CA ARG A 69 6.69 -1.37 3.70
C ARG A 69 6.58 -2.81 3.25
N THR A 70 6.34 -3.02 1.96
CA THR A 70 6.27 -4.35 1.34
C THR A 70 7.13 -4.47 0.09
N SER A 71 7.98 -3.48 -0.18
CA SER A 71 9.02 -3.58 -1.21
C SER A 71 9.94 -4.75 -0.90
N ASP A 72 10.35 -4.85 0.38
CA ASP A 72 11.38 -5.77 0.83
C ASP A 72 10.77 -6.97 1.59
N ILE A 73 9.56 -7.38 1.18
CA ILE A 73 8.81 -8.44 1.85
C ILE A 73 9.45 -9.83 1.68
N ASP A 74 10.26 -10.02 0.64
CA ASP A 74 10.89 -11.31 0.33
C ASP A 74 12.23 -11.50 1.08
N GLU A 75 12.82 -10.40 1.55
CA GLU A 75 13.98 -10.31 2.43
C GLU A 75 13.62 -10.60 3.89
N VAL A 76 12.35 -10.42 4.27
CA VAL A 76 11.85 -10.75 5.60
C VAL A 76 12.14 -12.22 5.94
N GLY A 77 12.72 -12.41 7.12
CA GLY A 77 13.27 -13.70 7.56
C GLY A 77 14.79 -13.67 7.70
N ASP A 78 15.44 -12.61 7.24
CA ASP A 78 16.82 -12.27 7.62
C ASP A 78 16.89 -11.62 9.02
N LYS A 79 18.04 -11.04 9.38
CA LYS A 79 18.28 -10.50 10.73
C LYS A 79 17.71 -9.10 10.97
N THR A 80 17.20 -8.40 9.95
CA THR A 80 16.97 -6.94 10.01
C THR A 80 15.74 -6.43 9.27
N HIS A 81 15.25 -7.12 8.22
CA HIS A 81 14.13 -6.66 7.42
C HIS A 81 12.78 -6.98 8.08
N LEU A 82 11.88 -6.00 8.04
CA LEU A 82 10.55 -6.04 8.64
C LEU A 82 9.55 -5.40 7.68
N THR A 83 8.34 -5.95 7.60
CA THR A 83 7.24 -5.27 6.89
C THR A 83 6.65 -4.14 7.72
N PHE A 84 6.62 -4.28 9.05
CA PHE A 84 6.15 -3.26 9.98
C PHE A 84 7.26 -2.88 10.96
N PHE A 85 7.51 -1.58 11.09
CA PHE A 85 8.53 -1.04 11.96
C PHE A 85 8.15 0.36 12.46
N GLU A 86 8.82 0.83 13.50
CA GLU A 86 8.68 2.20 13.98
C GLU A 86 9.82 3.06 13.45
N MET A 87 9.47 4.25 12.97
CA MET A 87 10.43 5.27 12.55
C MET A 87 10.43 6.40 13.56
N LEU A 88 11.54 6.55 14.29
CA LEU A 88 11.72 7.68 15.20
C LEU A 88 12.17 8.86 14.35
N GLY A 89 11.44 9.96 14.41
CA GLY A 89 11.70 11.08 13.53
C GLY A 89 11.71 12.42 14.24
N HIS A 90 12.54 13.31 13.73
CA HIS A 90 12.55 14.71 14.12
C HIS A 90 12.59 15.58 12.87
N PHE A 91 11.81 16.66 12.88
CA PHE A 91 11.53 17.44 11.68
C PHE A 91 11.74 18.92 11.95
N SER A 92 12.27 19.61 10.93
CA SER A 92 12.42 21.08 10.87
C SER A 92 11.64 21.62 9.69
N PHE A 93 10.87 22.68 9.94
CA PHE A 93 10.10 23.38 8.90
C PHE A 93 10.63 24.80 8.69
N GLY A 94 11.93 24.90 8.41
CA GLY A 94 12.64 26.18 8.17
C GLY A 94 13.28 26.81 9.40
N ASP A 95 13.62 26.01 10.42
CA ASP A 95 14.17 26.52 11.67
C ASP A 95 15.65 26.14 11.89
N TYR A 96 15.99 24.86 11.75
CA TYR A 96 17.37 24.35 11.70
C TYR A 96 17.59 23.48 10.46
N PHE A 97 18.86 23.17 10.13
CA PHE A 97 19.20 22.42 8.93
C PHE A 97 20.32 21.38 9.18
N LYS A 98 21.35 21.31 8.33
CA LYS A 98 22.36 20.25 8.33
C LYS A 98 23.20 20.21 9.61
N LYS A 99 23.80 21.33 10.00
CA LYS A 99 24.73 21.38 11.13
C LYS A 99 24.08 20.89 12.44
N GLU A 100 22.95 21.47 12.84
CA GLU A 100 22.27 21.07 14.07
C GLU A 100 21.78 19.62 14.02
N THR A 101 21.30 19.17 12.86
CA THR A 101 20.85 17.79 12.66
C THR A 101 21.99 16.79 12.91
N ILE A 102 23.17 17.08 12.36
CA ILE A 102 24.37 16.25 12.47
C ILE A 102 24.91 16.28 13.92
N ASP A 103 25.01 17.48 14.52
CA ASP A 103 25.46 17.64 15.90
C ASP A 103 24.56 16.87 16.88
N TRP A 104 23.23 17.00 16.75
CA TRP A 104 22.27 16.31 17.61
C TRP A 104 22.21 14.81 17.36
N THR A 105 22.40 14.37 16.11
CA THR A 105 22.53 12.94 15.78
C THR A 105 23.73 12.33 16.50
N PHE A 106 24.88 12.99 16.42
CA PHE A 106 26.10 12.52 17.09
C PHE A 106 25.99 12.59 18.63
N GLU A 107 25.41 13.66 19.17
CA GLU A 107 25.15 13.81 20.61
C GLU A 107 24.23 12.69 21.13
N LEU A 108 23.14 12.40 20.41
CA LEU A 108 22.20 11.33 20.76
C LEU A 108 22.89 9.96 20.78
N LEU A 109 23.70 9.65 19.76
CA LEU A 109 24.45 8.39 19.69
C LEU A 109 25.46 8.25 20.84
N THR A 110 26.29 9.27 21.04
CA THR A 110 27.44 9.17 21.93
C THR A 110 27.07 9.44 23.39
N LYS A 111 26.26 10.47 23.68
CA LYS A 111 25.96 10.92 25.04
C LYS A 111 24.74 10.25 25.64
N ILE A 112 23.69 10.03 24.85
CA ILE A 112 22.44 9.46 25.35
C ILE A 112 22.44 7.94 25.25
N TYR A 113 22.92 7.40 24.13
CA TYR A 113 22.96 5.95 23.89
C TYR A 113 24.31 5.29 24.20
N GLY A 114 25.36 6.07 24.45
CA GLY A 114 26.66 5.54 24.87
C GLY A 114 27.40 4.76 23.77
N ILE A 115 27.13 5.07 22.51
CA ILE A 115 27.83 4.45 21.37
C ILE A 115 29.17 5.15 21.20
N SER A 116 30.25 4.38 21.21
CA SER A 116 31.60 4.91 21.00
C SER A 116 31.78 5.45 19.58
N ARG A 117 32.54 6.54 19.45
CA ARG A 117 32.73 7.29 18.20
C ARG A 117 33.29 6.42 17.06
N GLU A 118 34.14 5.47 17.39
CA GLU A 118 34.88 4.60 16.47
C GLU A 118 33.98 3.62 15.73
N ARG A 119 32.75 3.44 16.22
CA ARG A 119 31.74 2.54 15.63
C ARG A 119 30.81 3.26 14.66
N ILE A 120 30.84 4.59 14.62
CA ILE A 120 29.93 5.43 13.84
C ILE A 120 30.55 5.70 12.47
N LEU A 121 29.78 5.53 11.40
CA LEU A 121 30.17 5.92 10.05
C LEU A 121 29.06 6.79 9.46
N ALA A 122 29.44 7.85 8.75
CA ALA A 122 28.51 8.69 8.02
C ALA A 122 28.75 8.53 6.52
N VAL A 123 27.67 8.54 5.73
CA VAL A 123 27.72 8.60 4.27
C VAL A 123 27.01 9.89 3.86
N VAL A 124 27.69 10.75 3.10
CA VAL A 124 27.13 12.00 2.58
C VAL A 124 26.90 11.90 1.07
N PHE A 125 25.97 12.67 0.53
CA PHE A 125 25.70 12.67 -0.90
C PHE A 125 26.90 13.20 -1.71
N GLU A 126 27.37 12.40 -2.66
CA GLU A 126 28.57 12.68 -3.46
C GLU A 126 28.37 13.79 -4.50
N GLY A 127 27.11 14.11 -4.82
CA GLY A 127 26.75 15.01 -5.91
C GLY A 127 26.52 14.25 -7.23
N ASP A 128 25.90 14.93 -8.19
CA ASP A 128 25.77 14.49 -9.57
C ASP A 128 25.67 15.70 -10.53
N GLU A 129 25.27 15.46 -11.78
CA GLU A 129 25.12 16.50 -12.80
C GLU A 129 24.09 17.59 -12.42
N THR A 130 23.15 17.29 -11.52
CA THR A 130 22.02 18.16 -11.17
C THR A 130 22.13 18.79 -9.79
N VAL A 131 22.77 18.11 -8.84
CA VAL A 131 22.89 18.56 -7.44
C VAL A 131 24.35 18.43 -7.02
N PRO A 132 24.98 19.50 -6.50
CA PRO A 132 26.38 19.46 -6.12
C PRO A 132 26.64 18.55 -4.92
N PHE A 133 27.91 18.21 -4.72
CA PHE A 133 28.40 17.51 -3.53
C PHE A 133 27.93 18.20 -2.23
N ASP A 134 27.47 17.41 -1.26
CA ASP A 134 27.04 17.91 0.06
C ASP A 134 28.23 18.27 0.98
N SER A 135 28.95 19.33 0.59
CA SER A 135 30.08 19.88 1.33
C SER A 135 29.70 20.34 2.74
N GLU A 136 28.51 20.92 2.93
CA GLU A 136 28.03 21.40 4.24
C GLU A 136 27.91 20.24 5.24
N SER A 137 27.30 19.12 4.83
CA SER A 137 27.23 17.92 5.66
C SER A 137 28.60 17.30 5.91
N PHE A 138 29.45 17.23 4.88
CA PHE A 138 30.79 16.65 4.99
C PHE A 138 31.64 17.40 6.02
N GLU A 139 31.69 18.73 5.93
CA GLU A 139 32.42 19.58 6.87
C GLU A 139 31.86 19.52 8.30
N ALA A 140 30.54 19.38 8.45
CA ALA A 140 29.91 19.18 9.75
C ALA A 140 30.32 17.84 10.37
N TRP A 141 30.31 16.75 9.60
CA TRP A 141 30.77 15.45 10.06
C TRP A 141 32.27 15.42 10.36
N GLN A 142 33.12 16.09 9.58
CA GLN A 142 34.58 16.14 9.80
C GLN A 142 34.96 16.74 11.16
N LYS A 143 34.11 17.61 11.73
CA LYS A 143 34.32 18.15 13.08
C LYS A 143 34.06 17.11 14.19
N LEU A 144 33.31 16.06 13.89
CA LEU A 144 32.83 15.05 14.84
C LEU A 144 33.46 13.67 14.62
N LEU A 145 33.86 13.35 13.39
CA LEU A 145 34.39 12.07 12.94
C LEU A 145 35.68 12.30 12.14
N PRO A 146 36.67 11.38 12.22
CA PRO A 146 37.79 11.40 11.29
C PRO A 146 37.27 11.15 9.86
N GLU A 147 37.97 11.69 8.87
CA GLU A 147 37.57 11.58 7.46
C GLU A 147 37.44 10.13 6.98
N SER A 148 38.22 9.20 7.54
CA SER A 148 38.11 7.76 7.25
C SER A 148 36.78 7.12 7.66
N GLN A 149 35.95 7.80 8.45
CA GLN A 149 34.60 7.38 8.85
C GLN A 149 33.50 8.17 8.10
N ILE A 150 33.87 8.96 7.08
CA ILE A 150 32.94 9.77 6.29
C ILE A 150 33.05 9.36 4.82
N ASN A 151 32.12 8.54 4.38
CA ASN A 151 32.04 8.07 3.00
C ASN A 151 31.18 9.00 2.15
N LYS A 152 31.33 8.87 0.82
CA LYS A 152 30.49 9.54 -0.17
C LYS A 152 29.62 8.49 -0.84
N GLY A 153 28.34 8.78 -1.02
CA GLY A 153 27.38 7.85 -1.59
C GLY A 153 26.57 8.45 -2.74
N SER A 154 26.02 7.56 -3.55
CA SER A 154 25.44 7.88 -4.85
C SER A 154 24.07 8.56 -4.73
N ARG A 155 23.52 9.03 -5.85
CA ARG A 155 22.14 9.54 -5.90
C ARG A 155 21.10 8.47 -5.50
N ALA A 156 21.36 7.21 -5.83
CA ALA A 156 20.40 6.13 -5.54
C ALA A 156 20.22 5.91 -4.03
N ASP A 157 21.27 6.17 -3.25
CA ASP A 157 21.31 5.89 -1.82
C ASP A 157 21.13 7.19 -1.00
N ASN A 158 21.78 8.29 -1.41
CA ASN A 158 21.91 9.52 -0.63
C ASN A 158 21.16 10.72 -1.23
N PHE A 159 20.17 10.51 -2.09
CA PHE A 159 19.26 11.57 -2.53
C PHE A 159 17.80 11.11 -2.42
N TRP A 160 17.03 11.73 -1.54
CA TRP A 160 15.68 11.28 -1.20
C TRP A 160 14.59 12.19 -1.78
N GLY A 161 13.58 11.56 -2.38
CA GLY A 161 12.28 12.13 -2.66
C GLY A 161 11.76 11.89 -4.08
N PRO A 162 10.54 12.36 -4.37
CA PRO A 162 9.45 12.65 -3.44
C PRO A 162 8.62 11.39 -3.12
N ALA A 163 7.77 11.47 -2.09
CA ALA A 163 6.72 10.48 -1.85
C ALA A 163 5.62 10.63 -2.92
N GLY A 164 5.87 10.05 -4.10
CA GLY A 164 4.97 10.12 -5.26
C GLY A 164 5.71 10.49 -6.55
N THR A 165 4.97 11.09 -7.50
CA THR A 165 5.53 11.53 -8.79
C THR A 165 6.18 12.91 -8.74
N GLU A 166 5.83 13.72 -7.73
CA GLU A 166 6.34 15.07 -7.46
C GLU A 166 6.34 15.37 -5.95
N GLY A 167 7.10 16.37 -5.51
CA GLY A 167 7.12 16.85 -4.12
C GLY A 167 8.50 17.25 -3.58
N PRO A 168 8.59 17.58 -2.29
CA PRO A 168 9.86 17.90 -1.60
C PRO A 168 10.87 16.74 -1.66
N CYS A 169 12.14 17.09 -1.84
CA CYS A 169 13.27 16.18 -1.95
C CYS A 169 14.61 16.88 -1.60
N GLY A 170 15.68 16.10 -1.44
CA GLY A 170 17.02 16.65 -1.27
C GLY A 170 18.08 15.61 -0.93
N ALA A 171 19.31 16.10 -0.75
CA ALA A 171 20.43 15.27 -0.33
C ALA A 171 20.18 14.65 1.05
N ALA A 172 20.74 13.48 1.29
CA ALA A 172 20.59 12.75 2.55
C ALA A 172 21.92 12.20 3.06
N ASN A 173 22.09 12.25 4.38
CA ASN A 173 23.15 11.52 5.05
C ASN A 173 22.62 10.21 5.60
N GLU A 174 23.37 9.13 5.45
CA GLU A 174 23.09 7.87 6.12
C GLU A 174 24.10 7.65 7.25
N VAL A 175 23.61 7.23 8.41
CA VAL A 175 24.43 7.00 9.60
C VAL A 175 24.40 5.52 9.94
N TYR A 176 25.59 4.93 9.95
CA TYR A 176 25.83 3.52 10.23
C TYR A 176 26.48 3.35 11.59
N VAL A 177 26.12 2.28 12.28
CA VAL A 177 26.87 1.78 13.44
C VAL A 177 27.13 0.30 13.27
N ASP A 178 28.39 -0.11 13.33
CA ASP A 178 28.85 -1.48 13.06
C ASP A 178 28.29 -2.06 11.75
N GLY A 179 28.28 -1.25 10.69
CA GLY A 179 27.81 -1.67 9.35
C GLY A 179 26.30 -1.77 9.20
N VAL A 180 25.50 -1.36 10.19
CA VAL A 180 24.04 -1.29 10.09
C VAL A 180 23.60 0.17 10.05
N GLU A 181 22.86 0.54 9.01
CA GLU A 181 22.24 1.86 8.88
C GLU A 181 21.13 2.02 9.93
N ILE A 182 21.30 3.02 10.80
CA ILE A 182 20.40 3.29 11.93
C ILE A 182 19.58 4.57 11.76
N ALA A 183 20.03 5.51 10.93
CA ALA A 183 19.35 6.76 10.68
C ALA A 183 19.64 7.30 9.28
N THR A 184 18.63 7.89 8.66
CA THR A 184 18.72 8.69 7.44
C THR A 184 18.36 10.13 7.78
N LEU A 185 19.22 11.09 7.38
CA LEU A 185 19.04 12.52 7.60
C LEU A 185 18.80 13.20 6.25
N VAL A 186 17.54 13.41 5.87
CA VAL A 186 17.16 14.03 4.59
C VAL A 186 17.03 15.54 4.75
N PHE A 187 17.70 16.28 3.86
CA PHE A 187 17.73 17.72 3.85
C PHE A 187 16.88 18.27 2.71
N MET A 188 15.60 18.49 3.00
CA MET A 188 14.61 18.96 2.03
C MET A 188 14.99 20.37 1.57
N GLU A 189 15.45 20.50 0.33
CA GLU A 189 15.90 21.77 -0.24
C GLU A 189 15.34 22.03 -1.65
N PHE A 190 14.84 20.98 -2.32
CA PHE A 190 14.26 21.04 -3.65
C PHE A 190 12.83 20.51 -3.68
N TYR A 191 12.05 20.99 -4.62
CA TYR A 191 10.80 20.40 -5.07
C TYR A 191 11.06 19.75 -6.44
N LEU A 192 10.82 18.43 -6.53
CA LEU A 192 10.87 17.70 -7.79
C LEU A 192 9.50 17.77 -8.47
N THR A 193 9.46 18.33 -9.68
CA THR A 193 8.26 18.43 -10.50
C THR A 193 7.99 17.14 -11.29
N PRO A 194 6.79 16.96 -11.88
CA PRO A 194 6.46 15.77 -12.68
C PRO A 194 7.36 15.57 -13.90
N ASP A 195 7.89 16.65 -14.47
CA ASP A 195 8.88 16.66 -15.57
C ASP A 195 10.33 16.46 -15.10
N LYS A 196 10.51 16.01 -13.85
CA LYS A 196 11.80 15.68 -13.23
C LYS A 196 12.77 16.85 -13.09
N LYS A 197 12.26 18.08 -13.00
CA LYS A 197 13.08 19.26 -12.69
C LYS A 197 13.09 19.53 -11.21
N LEU A 198 14.25 19.96 -10.72
CA LEU A 198 14.43 20.41 -9.35
C LEU A 198 14.27 21.93 -9.28
N THR A 199 13.42 22.39 -8.38
CA THR A 199 13.24 23.81 -8.08
C THR A 199 13.50 24.05 -6.59
N PRO A 200 14.14 25.14 -6.17
CA PRO A 200 14.39 25.39 -4.74
C PRO A 200 13.08 25.51 -3.94
N LEU A 201 13.04 24.89 -2.75
CA LEU A 201 11.92 25.09 -1.82
C LEU A 201 11.95 26.51 -1.23
N PRO A 202 10.78 27.12 -0.95
CA PRO A 202 10.71 28.43 -0.29
C PRO A 202 11.38 28.46 1.10
N LYS A 203 11.39 27.32 1.78
CA LYS A 203 12.08 27.08 3.04
C LYS A 203 12.72 25.71 3.01
N LYS A 204 13.97 25.63 3.48
CA LYS A 204 14.66 24.37 3.72
C LYS A 204 14.01 23.63 4.89
N GLY A 205 13.99 22.32 4.83
CA GLY A 205 13.43 21.46 5.87
C GLY A 205 14.37 20.32 6.23
N VAL A 206 14.11 19.70 7.37
CA VAL A 206 14.81 18.49 7.80
C VAL A 206 13.79 17.40 8.01
N ASP A 207 14.04 16.25 7.40
CA ASP A 207 13.33 15.00 7.60
C ASP A 207 14.33 13.95 8.06
N VAL A 208 14.25 13.57 9.33
CA VAL A 208 15.08 12.50 9.89
C VAL A 208 14.24 11.30 10.23
N GLY A 209 14.69 10.12 9.82
CA GLY A 209 14.10 8.83 10.17
C GLY A 209 15.14 7.87 10.74
N TRP A 210 14.89 7.36 11.94
CA TRP A 210 15.69 6.32 12.57
C TRP A 210 14.92 5.00 12.57
N GLY A 211 15.59 3.92 12.17
CA GLY A 211 15.02 2.57 12.24
C GLY A 211 15.00 2.06 13.68
N PHE A 212 13.84 2.12 14.35
CA PHE A 212 13.73 1.81 15.76
C PHE A 212 14.25 0.41 16.11
N GLU A 213 13.76 -0.61 15.41
CA GLU A 213 14.10 -2.00 15.66
C GLU A 213 15.60 -2.26 15.44
N ARG A 214 16.22 -1.60 14.44
CA ARG A 214 17.67 -1.66 14.20
C ARG A 214 18.46 -1.03 15.36
N LEU A 215 17.98 0.11 15.87
CA LEU A 215 18.58 0.78 17.03
C LEU A 215 18.43 -0.06 18.31
N VAL A 216 17.26 -0.67 18.54
CA VAL A 216 17.04 -1.55 19.70
C VAL A 216 17.96 -2.76 19.66
N ARG A 217 18.09 -3.41 18.50
CA ARG A 217 19.04 -4.51 18.27
C ARG A 217 20.45 -4.10 18.69
N LEU A 218 20.92 -2.94 18.22
CA LEU A 218 22.24 -2.40 18.53
C LEU A 218 22.41 -2.15 20.04
N LEU A 219 21.46 -1.46 20.68
CA LEU A 219 21.55 -1.07 22.10
C LEU A 219 21.29 -2.21 23.09
N GLN A 220 20.79 -3.34 22.62
CA GLN A 220 20.70 -4.59 23.38
C GLN A 220 21.84 -5.56 23.06
N LYS A 221 22.76 -5.18 22.16
CA LYS A 221 23.89 -6.01 21.72
C LYS A 221 23.41 -7.36 21.18
N LYS A 222 22.34 -7.32 20.38
CA LYS A 222 21.78 -8.47 19.69
C LYS A 222 22.23 -8.48 18.23
N ASP A 223 22.40 -9.66 17.66
CA ASP A 223 22.76 -9.82 16.25
C ASP A 223 21.53 -9.78 15.33
N ASP A 224 20.35 -9.89 15.91
CA ASP A 224 19.08 -10.13 15.23
C ASP A 224 17.99 -9.26 15.86
N VAL A 225 17.21 -8.54 15.05
CA VAL A 225 16.09 -7.71 15.56
C VAL A 225 15.05 -8.56 16.27
N PHE A 226 14.88 -9.83 15.88
CA PHE A 226 13.90 -10.74 16.46
C PHE A 226 14.31 -11.31 17.83
N GLU A 227 15.56 -11.08 18.26
CA GLU A 227 16.05 -11.44 19.60
C GLU A 227 15.92 -10.29 20.62
N THR A 228 15.36 -9.16 20.19
CA THR A 228 15.13 -8.00 21.06
C THR A 228 13.86 -8.17 21.89
N ASP A 229 13.74 -7.37 22.94
CA ASP A 229 12.54 -7.31 23.79
C ASP A 229 11.25 -6.94 23.02
N ILE A 230 11.35 -6.41 21.81
CA ILE A 230 10.20 -6.13 20.92
C ILE A 230 9.56 -7.44 20.45
N PHE A 231 10.36 -8.45 20.13
CA PHE A 231 9.91 -9.69 19.49
C PHE A 231 9.99 -10.91 20.40
N GLU A 232 10.85 -10.91 21.41
CA GLU A 232 11.06 -12.04 22.32
C GLU A 232 9.75 -12.64 22.86
N PRO A 233 8.76 -11.86 23.37
CA PRO A 233 7.50 -12.42 23.85
C PRO A 233 6.68 -13.10 22.73
N LEU A 234 6.71 -12.54 21.52
CA LEU A 234 6.00 -13.09 20.37
C LEU A 234 6.66 -14.37 19.87
N ILE A 235 7.99 -14.41 19.81
CA ILE A 235 8.76 -15.59 19.42
C ILE A 235 8.48 -16.74 20.38
N VAL A 236 8.60 -16.52 21.70
CA VAL A 236 8.30 -17.54 22.73
C VAL A 236 6.86 -18.04 22.60
N GLY A 237 5.91 -17.14 22.34
CA GLY A 237 4.51 -17.49 22.10
C GLY A 237 4.33 -18.39 20.88
N LEU A 238 5.03 -18.09 19.78
CA LEU A 238 4.98 -18.86 18.53
C LEU A 238 5.64 -20.24 18.68
N GLU A 239 6.79 -20.33 19.37
CA GLU A 239 7.47 -21.60 19.66
C GLU A 239 6.54 -22.56 20.40
N LYS A 240 5.90 -22.08 21.49
CA LYS A 240 4.99 -22.88 22.31
C LYS A 240 3.76 -23.35 21.54
N LYS A 241 3.16 -22.48 20.73
CA LYS A 241 1.89 -22.77 20.04
C LYS A 241 2.07 -23.63 18.79
N LEU A 242 3.21 -23.52 18.13
CA LEU A 242 3.45 -24.14 16.82
C LEU A 242 4.48 -25.28 16.88
N SER A 243 4.95 -25.64 18.07
CA SER A 243 6.00 -26.64 18.29
C SER A 243 7.25 -26.37 17.44
N LEU A 244 7.64 -25.10 17.37
CA LEU A 244 8.85 -24.63 16.70
C LEU A 244 9.92 -24.33 17.75
N SER A 245 11.19 -24.29 17.33
CA SER A 245 12.27 -23.89 18.24
C SER A 245 13.32 -22.99 17.60
N TRP A 246 13.79 -22.00 18.34
CA TRP A 246 14.97 -21.21 18.06
C TRP A 246 16.18 -21.92 18.68
N PRO A 247 17.27 -22.19 17.93
CA PRO A 247 17.60 -21.61 16.62
C PRO A 247 17.16 -22.44 15.40
N LYS A 248 16.56 -23.61 15.57
CA LYS A 248 16.28 -24.57 14.49
C LYS A 248 15.39 -23.99 13.38
N ASP A 249 14.31 -23.31 13.76
CA ASP A 249 13.28 -22.76 12.89
C ASP A 249 13.40 -21.23 12.72
N LYS A 250 14.61 -20.67 12.90
CA LYS A 250 14.91 -19.23 12.90
C LYS A 250 14.17 -18.45 11.80
N LYS A 251 14.44 -18.77 10.53
CA LYS A 251 13.83 -18.06 9.38
C LYS A 251 12.30 -18.09 9.44
N LYS A 252 11.73 -19.23 9.79
CA LYS A 252 10.28 -19.42 9.90
C LYS A 252 9.70 -18.58 11.04
N LEU A 253 10.31 -18.61 12.22
CA LEU A 253 9.87 -17.82 13.38
C LEU A 253 9.92 -16.32 13.10
N ARG A 254 10.96 -15.83 12.42
CA ARG A 254 11.10 -14.43 12.02
C ARG A 254 9.95 -13.98 11.10
N ILE A 255 9.69 -14.74 10.04
CA ILE A 255 8.60 -14.46 9.10
C ILE A 255 7.24 -14.47 9.79
N LEU A 256 7.00 -15.47 10.65
CA LEU A 256 5.76 -15.55 11.41
C LEU A 256 5.60 -14.36 12.36
N ALA A 257 6.66 -13.95 13.05
CA ALA A 257 6.62 -12.83 13.99
C ALA A 257 6.36 -11.49 13.29
N ASP A 258 7.11 -11.18 12.24
CA ASP A 258 6.93 -9.94 11.45
C ASP A 258 5.53 -9.87 10.85
N HIS A 259 5.15 -10.86 10.04
CA HIS A 259 3.87 -10.82 9.33
C HIS A 259 2.67 -10.85 10.28
N SER A 260 2.77 -11.52 11.44
CA SER A 260 1.72 -11.50 12.45
C SER A 260 1.57 -10.12 13.08
N ARG A 261 2.68 -9.46 13.44
CA ARG A 261 2.69 -8.09 13.98
C ARG A 261 2.09 -7.11 12.96
N SER A 262 2.50 -7.20 11.69
CA SER A 262 1.99 -6.39 10.59
C SER A 262 0.49 -6.62 10.31
N SER A 263 0.07 -7.89 10.23
CA SER A 263 -1.33 -8.25 9.97
C SER A 263 -2.24 -7.76 11.09
N GLN A 264 -1.83 -7.94 12.36
CA GLN A 264 -2.59 -7.45 13.50
C GLN A 264 -2.71 -5.92 13.47
N ARG A 265 -1.64 -5.21 13.11
CA ARG A 265 -1.67 -3.76 13.02
C ARG A 265 -2.62 -3.29 11.91
N LEU A 266 -2.60 -3.92 10.75
CA LEU A 266 -3.53 -3.61 9.65
C LEU A 266 -4.99 -3.87 10.01
N ILE A 267 -5.28 -4.99 10.69
CA ILE A 267 -6.63 -5.32 11.17
C ILE A 267 -7.11 -4.26 12.16
N ASN A 268 -6.24 -3.82 13.08
CA ASN A 268 -6.57 -2.76 14.05
C ASN A 268 -6.85 -1.40 13.38
N GLU A 269 -6.27 -1.14 12.20
CA GLU A 269 -6.53 0.05 11.38
C GLU A 269 -7.80 -0.12 10.50
N GLY A 270 -8.53 -1.23 10.65
CA GLY A 270 -9.76 -1.51 9.92
C GLY A 270 -9.57 -2.08 8.51
N VAL A 271 -8.35 -2.53 8.16
CA VAL A 271 -8.10 -3.17 6.87
C VAL A 271 -8.69 -4.58 6.86
N VAL A 272 -9.45 -4.88 5.80
CA VAL A 272 -10.09 -6.19 5.60
C VAL A 272 -9.44 -6.92 4.40
N PRO A 273 -9.15 -8.23 4.49
CA PRO A 273 -8.56 -8.98 3.38
C PRO A 273 -9.37 -8.88 2.07
N SER A 274 -8.71 -8.50 0.97
CA SER A 274 -9.36 -8.28 -0.33
C SER A 274 -8.43 -8.64 -1.51
N ASN A 275 -8.93 -8.58 -2.75
CA ASN A 275 -8.11 -8.83 -3.94
C ASN A 275 -7.31 -7.61 -4.43
N LYS A 276 -7.49 -6.42 -3.82
CA LYS A 276 -6.88 -5.16 -4.31
C LYS A 276 -6.45 -4.23 -3.19
N GLY A 277 -5.51 -3.34 -3.50
CA GLY A 277 -5.08 -2.26 -2.60
C GLY A 277 -4.61 -2.78 -1.24
N ARG A 278 -5.00 -2.07 -0.17
CA ARG A 278 -4.62 -2.41 1.22
C ARG A 278 -5.04 -3.82 1.63
N GLY A 279 -6.26 -4.21 1.24
CA GLY A 279 -6.79 -5.55 1.55
C GLY A 279 -6.01 -6.68 0.85
N TYR A 280 -5.43 -6.42 -0.32
CA TYR A 280 -4.52 -7.37 -0.97
C TYR A 280 -3.23 -7.58 -0.17
N VAL A 281 -2.67 -6.49 0.39
CA VAL A 281 -1.46 -6.59 1.22
C VAL A 281 -1.72 -7.40 2.48
N LEU A 282 -2.78 -7.09 3.23
CA LEU A 282 -3.17 -7.88 4.41
C LEU A 282 -3.38 -9.35 4.04
N ARG A 283 -4.10 -9.61 2.94
CA ARG A 283 -4.30 -10.97 2.43
C ARG A 283 -2.96 -11.66 2.12
N ARG A 284 -2.01 -10.98 1.48
CA ARG A 284 -0.69 -11.54 1.16
C ARG A 284 0.06 -11.95 2.43
N LEU A 285 0.11 -11.08 3.45
CA LEU A 285 0.75 -11.35 4.74
C LEU A 285 0.13 -12.58 5.42
N LEU A 286 -1.20 -12.61 5.56
CA LEU A 286 -1.93 -13.74 6.15
C LEU A 286 -1.62 -15.06 5.43
N ARG A 287 -1.66 -15.04 4.09
CA ARG A 287 -1.39 -16.24 3.30
C ARG A 287 0.05 -16.73 3.43
N ARG A 288 1.05 -15.84 3.54
CA ARG A 288 2.44 -16.21 3.83
C ARG A 288 2.57 -16.86 5.20
N ILE A 289 1.94 -16.30 6.24
CA ILE A 289 1.89 -16.87 7.59
C ILE A 289 1.37 -18.32 7.53
N LEU A 290 0.24 -18.54 6.84
CA LEU A 290 -0.34 -19.87 6.69
C LEU A 290 0.57 -20.85 5.94
N LEU A 291 1.24 -20.36 4.91
CA LEU A 291 2.14 -21.17 4.08
C LEU A 291 3.28 -21.76 4.91
N TYR A 292 3.89 -20.94 5.78
CA TYR A 292 4.94 -21.38 6.69
C TYR A 292 4.41 -22.26 7.82
N SER A 293 3.27 -21.92 8.41
CA SER A 293 2.73 -22.66 9.56
C SER A 293 1.21 -22.80 9.49
N PRO A 294 0.69 -23.89 8.88
CA PRO A 294 -0.76 -24.13 8.80
C PRO A 294 -1.45 -24.18 10.17
N GLY A 295 -0.74 -24.64 11.21
CA GLY A 295 -1.24 -24.71 12.58
C GLY A 295 -1.59 -23.35 13.19
N ILE A 296 -1.15 -22.23 12.60
CA ILE A 296 -1.49 -20.88 13.08
C ILE A 296 -2.99 -20.58 13.02
N ILE A 297 -3.77 -21.28 12.18
CA ILE A 297 -5.20 -21.03 12.00
C ILE A 297 -5.96 -21.06 13.33
N SER A 298 -5.61 -21.98 14.24
CA SER A 298 -6.27 -22.10 15.55
C SER A 298 -6.07 -20.88 16.44
N GLU A 299 -5.09 -20.04 16.13
CA GLU A 299 -4.72 -18.86 16.93
C GLU A 299 -5.33 -17.56 16.41
N ILE A 300 -5.97 -17.59 15.23
CA ILE A 300 -6.51 -16.39 14.57
C ILE A 300 -7.91 -16.08 15.12
N LYS A 301 -8.02 -14.93 15.78
CA LYS A 301 -9.27 -14.47 16.42
C LYS A 301 -10.13 -13.60 15.51
N ASP A 302 -9.53 -12.86 14.58
CA ASP A 302 -10.28 -12.03 13.64
C ASP A 302 -11.06 -12.91 12.66
N LYS A 303 -12.39 -12.76 12.64
CA LYS A 303 -13.29 -13.61 11.84
C LYS A 303 -13.01 -13.51 10.35
N THR A 304 -12.64 -12.33 9.86
CA THR A 304 -12.46 -12.11 8.42
C THR A 304 -11.10 -12.62 7.95
N ALA A 305 -10.06 -12.45 8.76
CA ALA A 305 -8.76 -13.07 8.56
C ALA A 305 -8.87 -14.59 8.60
N LEU A 306 -9.57 -15.16 9.59
CA LEU A 306 -9.79 -16.59 9.71
C LEU A 306 -10.49 -17.15 8.47
N ALA A 307 -11.60 -16.54 8.03
CA ALA A 307 -12.32 -16.97 6.84
C ALA A 307 -11.45 -16.93 5.56
N GLU A 308 -10.60 -15.90 5.42
CA GLU A 308 -9.64 -15.83 4.30
C GLU A 308 -8.60 -16.95 4.38
N LEU A 309 -8.08 -17.24 5.57
CA LEU A 309 -7.09 -18.30 5.79
C LEU A 309 -7.66 -19.70 5.57
N GLU A 310 -8.86 -20.01 6.08
CA GLU A 310 -9.53 -21.29 5.84
C GLU A 310 -9.81 -21.51 4.34
N LYS A 311 -10.21 -20.44 3.64
CA LYS A 311 -10.39 -20.48 2.19
C LYS A 311 -9.07 -20.76 1.50
N PHE A 312 -7.99 -20.09 1.91
CA PHE A 312 -6.68 -20.31 1.32
C PHE A 312 -6.11 -21.69 1.64
N GLN A 313 -6.36 -22.23 2.84
CA GLN A 313 -5.97 -23.60 3.22
C GLN A 313 -6.56 -24.63 2.25
N LYS A 314 -7.85 -24.50 1.92
CA LYS A 314 -8.51 -25.34 0.91
C LYS A 314 -7.86 -25.20 -0.47
N THR A 315 -7.42 -24.00 -0.84
CA THR A 315 -6.65 -23.77 -2.08
C THR A 315 -5.30 -24.49 -2.03
N ILE A 316 -4.55 -24.40 -0.92
CA ILE A 316 -3.28 -25.11 -0.73
C ILE A 316 -3.50 -26.63 -0.84
N GLU A 317 -4.52 -27.19 -0.18
CA GLU A 317 -4.81 -28.63 -0.20
C GLU A 317 -5.16 -29.15 -1.59
N ARG A 318 -5.97 -28.40 -2.35
CA ARG A 318 -6.27 -28.72 -3.75
C ARG A 318 -5.02 -28.69 -4.61
N GLY A 319 -4.19 -27.66 -4.43
CA GLY A 319 -2.90 -27.55 -5.12
C GLY A 319 -1.99 -28.73 -4.80
N LYS A 320 -1.83 -29.09 -3.52
CA LYS A 320 -1.02 -30.24 -3.07
C LYS A 320 -1.39 -31.54 -3.76
N LYS A 321 -2.69 -31.87 -3.80
CA LYS A 321 -3.22 -33.04 -4.54
C LYS A 321 -2.92 -32.98 -6.05
N GLY A 322 -2.79 -31.78 -6.60
CA GLY A 322 -2.32 -31.56 -7.97
C GLY A 322 -0.84 -31.89 -8.14
N ILE A 323 0.02 -31.46 -7.21
CA ILE A 323 1.48 -31.77 -7.23
C ILE A 323 1.75 -33.25 -7.15
N GLU A 324 1.05 -33.98 -6.28
CA GLU A 324 1.29 -35.42 -6.08
C GLU A 324 1.02 -36.22 -7.36
N LYS A 325 0.28 -35.65 -8.32
CA LYS A 325 0.01 -36.22 -9.64
C LYS A 325 1.03 -35.84 -10.71
N LEU A 326 1.95 -34.91 -10.41
CA LEU A 326 2.98 -34.46 -11.34
C LEU A 326 4.25 -35.28 -11.15
N ASN A 327 4.74 -35.89 -12.22
CA ASN A 327 5.99 -36.68 -12.22
C ASN A 327 7.25 -35.80 -12.04
N LYS A 328 7.14 -34.48 -12.24
CA LYS A 328 8.23 -33.51 -12.08
C LYS A 328 7.69 -32.16 -11.60
N LEU A 329 8.38 -31.57 -10.63
CA LEU A 329 8.12 -30.22 -10.10
C LEU A 329 9.12 -29.26 -10.76
N ASP A 330 8.73 -28.68 -11.89
CA ASP A 330 9.48 -27.64 -12.60
C ASP A 330 8.74 -26.28 -12.59
N ALA A 331 9.33 -25.24 -13.18
CA ALA A 331 8.75 -23.90 -13.23
C ALA A 331 7.34 -23.89 -13.85
N LYS A 332 7.11 -24.76 -14.84
CA LYS A 332 5.80 -24.95 -15.46
C LYS A 332 4.79 -25.58 -14.48
N ALA A 333 5.20 -26.60 -13.73
CA ALA A 333 4.36 -27.17 -12.68
C ALA A 333 3.93 -26.11 -11.66
N VAL A 334 4.87 -25.25 -11.21
CA VAL A 334 4.64 -24.15 -10.26
C VAL A 334 3.78 -23.03 -10.87
N PHE A 335 3.83 -22.83 -12.18
CA PHE A 335 2.92 -21.94 -12.91
C PHE A 335 1.50 -22.53 -13.01
N ASP A 336 1.39 -23.85 -13.25
CA ASP A 336 0.11 -24.57 -13.31
C ASP A 336 -0.63 -24.50 -11.95
N PHE A 337 0.08 -24.31 -10.82
CA PHE A 337 -0.54 -23.97 -9.51
C PHE A 337 -1.42 -22.74 -9.56
N TYR A 338 -0.89 -21.71 -10.20
CA TYR A 338 -1.56 -20.43 -10.31
C TYR A 338 -2.74 -20.52 -11.27
N GLN A 339 -2.53 -21.05 -12.46
CA GLN A 339 -3.57 -21.11 -13.49
C GLN A 339 -4.69 -22.10 -13.15
N THR A 340 -4.35 -23.27 -12.62
CA THR A 340 -5.31 -24.38 -12.45
C THR A 340 -5.97 -24.36 -11.07
N TYR A 341 -5.21 -24.08 -10.03
CA TYR A 341 -5.66 -24.22 -8.64
C TYR A 341 -5.90 -22.88 -7.94
N GLY A 342 -5.61 -21.76 -8.62
CA GLY A 342 -5.81 -20.41 -8.10
C GLY A 342 -4.82 -20.04 -7.00
N PHE A 343 -3.65 -20.70 -6.96
CA PHE A 343 -2.59 -20.41 -6.01
C PHE A 343 -1.87 -19.12 -6.42
N PRO A 344 -1.75 -18.09 -5.58
CA PRO A 344 -1.14 -16.83 -5.99
C PRO A 344 0.29 -17.02 -6.46
N PHE A 345 0.63 -16.41 -7.60
CA PHE A 345 1.92 -16.56 -8.26
C PHE A 345 3.07 -16.18 -7.31
N GLU A 346 2.89 -15.10 -6.56
CA GLU A 346 3.84 -14.60 -5.56
C GLU A 346 4.11 -15.59 -4.41
N LEU A 347 3.19 -16.51 -4.14
CA LEU A 347 3.36 -17.54 -3.12
C LEU A 347 3.91 -18.85 -3.70
N SER A 348 3.78 -19.07 -5.02
CA SER A 348 4.18 -20.32 -5.66
C SER A 348 5.69 -20.54 -5.54
N LYS A 349 6.50 -19.48 -5.74
CA LYS A 349 7.96 -19.50 -5.55
C LYS A 349 8.33 -19.83 -4.10
N GLU A 350 7.64 -19.21 -3.15
CA GLU A 350 7.88 -19.40 -1.73
C GLU A 350 7.51 -20.82 -1.26
N TYR A 351 6.41 -21.36 -1.78
CA TYR A 351 6.01 -22.74 -1.51
C TYR A 351 7.04 -23.74 -2.03
N ALA A 352 7.54 -23.54 -3.25
CA ALA A 352 8.58 -24.39 -3.82
C ALA A 352 9.88 -24.33 -3.00
N ALA A 353 10.29 -23.13 -2.55
CA ALA A 353 11.43 -22.97 -1.67
C ALA A 353 11.25 -23.73 -0.33
N ILE A 354 10.06 -23.69 0.27
CA ILE A 354 9.73 -24.46 1.49
C ILE A 354 9.84 -25.96 1.25
N LYS A 355 9.56 -26.44 0.03
CA LYS A 355 9.70 -27.84 -0.36
C LYS A 355 11.11 -28.23 -0.81
N GLY A 356 12.07 -27.30 -0.79
CA GLY A 356 13.43 -27.54 -1.26
C GLY A 356 13.53 -27.67 -2.79
N ILE A 357 12.53 -27.20 -3.52
CA ILE A 357 12.47 -27.26 -4.98
C ILE A 357 13.16 -26.01 -5.53
N LYS A 358 14.23 -26.21 -6.31
CA LYS A 358 14.88 -25.12 -7.03
C LYS A 358 14.08 -24.79 -8.28
N ILE A 359 13.65 -23.54 -8.39
CA ILE A 359 13.02 -22.99 -9.59
C ILE A 359 14.07 -22.12 -10.27
N ASP A 360 14.20 -22.26 -11.59
CA ASP A 360 14.93 -21.28 -12.40
C ASP A 360 14.11 -19.99 -12.49
N GLU A 361 14.67 -18.88 -11.98
CA GLU A 361 13.97 -17.60 -11.91
C GLU A 361 13.64 -17.04 -13.30
N ALA A 362 14.50 -17.27 -14.29
CA ALA A 362 14.29 -16.79 -15.65
C ALA A 362 13.13 -17.53 -16.32
N ASP A 363 13.03 -18.84 -16.12
CA ASP A 363 11.92 -19.64 -16.65
C ASP A 363 10.59 -19.28 -15.99
N PHE A 364 10.60 -19.04 -14.67
CA PHE A 364 9.41 -18.63 -13.94
C PHE A 364 8.90 -17.25 -14.37
N GLU A 365 9.81 -16.27 -14.53
CA GLU A 365 9.46 -14.93 -15.02
C GLU A 365 8.97 -14.97 -16.47
N LYS A 366 9.55 -15.83 -17.31
CA LYS A 366 9.11 -16.01 -18.70
C LYS A 366 7.66 -16.55 -18.77
N GLU A 367 7.30 -17.53 -17.96
CA GLU A 367 5.91 -18.02 -17.89
C GLU A 367 4.96 -16.96 -17.31
N PHE A 368 5.44 -16.14 -16.36
CA PHE A 368 4.67 -15.03 -15.82
C PHE A 368 4.40 -13.92 -16.83
N GLU A 369 5.40 -13.52 -17.61
CA GLU A 369 5.24 -12.53 -18.67
C GLU A 369 4.33 -13.05 -19.78
N LYS A 370 4.43 -14.32 -20.18
CA LYS A 370 3.45 -14.93 -21.10
C LYS A 370 2.02 -14.82 -20.56
N HIS A 371 1.81 -15.07 -19.27
CA HIS A 371 0.48 -14.92 -18.65
C HIS A 371 0.02 -13.46 -18.59
N LYS A 372 0.91 -12.52 -18.26
CA LYS A 372 0.64 -11.09 -18.32
C LYS A 372 0.29 -10.67 -19.74
N GLU A 373 0.99 -11.18 -20.76
CA GLU A 373 0.73 -10.93 -22.16
C GLU A 373 -0.63 -11.49 -22.60
N ILE A 374 -0.99 -12.72 -22.23
CA ILE A 374 -2.32 -13.28 -22.50
C ILE A 374 -3.42 -12.44 -21.82
N SER A 375 -3.19 -12.04 -20.57
CA SER A 375 -4.09 -11.15 -19.82
C SER A 375 -4.16 -9.74 -20.42
N ARG A 376 -3.06 -9.25 -21.00
CA ARG A 376 -2.95 -7.96 -21.71
C ARG A 376 -3.57 -8.06 -23.10
N GLN A 377 -3.45 -9.17 -23.83
CA GLN A 377 -4.09 -9.44 -25.12
C GLN A 377 -5.62 -9.51 -24.97
N GLY A 378 -6.10 -9.98 -23.82
CA GLY A 378 -7.51 -9.82 -23.41
C GLY A 378 -7.93 -8.35 -23.22
N LYS A 379 -6.98 -7.43 -23.00
CA LYS A 379 -7.18 -5.97 -22.98
C LYS A 379 -6.87 -5.30 -24.33
N THR A 380 -5.99 -5.83 -25.18
CA THR A 380 -5.64 -5.25 -26.50
C THR A 380 -6.58 -5.68 -27.64
N LYS A 381 -7.37 -6.75 -27.50
CA LYS A 381 -8.53 -7.03 -28.38
C LYS A 381 -9.73 -6.09 -28.15
N LYS A 382 -9.47 -4.84 -27.73
CA LYS A 382 -10.49 -3.83 -27.43
C LYS A 382 -10.24 -2.49 -28.12
N PHE A 383 -9.78 -2.49 -29.37
CA PHE A 383 -9.84 -1.28 -30.21
C PHE A 383 -10.16 -1.63 -31.66
N THR A 384 -11.27 -2.32 -31.88
CA THR A 384 -11.99 -2.29 -33.17
C THR A 384 -13.09 -1.23 -33.07
N LYS A 385 -13.10 -0.27 -34.00
CA LYS A 385 -14.06 0.86 -34.18
C LYS A 385 -14.95 1.17 -32.97
N ILE A 386 -14.53 2.12 -32.13
CA ILE A 386 -15.36 2.64 -31.04
C ILE A 386 -16.60 3.31 -31.64
N ASN A 387 -17.76 2.65 -31.56
CA ASN A 387 -19.06 3.29 -31.74
C ASN A 387 -19.35 4.10 -30.46
N LYS A 388 -19.08 5.41 -30.50
CA LYS A 388 -19.26 6.32 -29.35
C LYS A 388 -20.71 6.38 -28.88
N GLU A 389 -21.67 6.25 -29.78
CA GLU A 389 -23.11 6.24 -29.46
C GLU A 389 -23.47 5.03 -28.61
N LYS A 390 -23.00 3.83 -29.02
CA LYS A 390 -23.28 2.61 -28.27
C LYS A 390 -22.64 2.58 -26.88
N ILE A 391 -21.46 3.21 -26.74
CA ILE A 391 -20.84 3.40 -25.42
C ILE A 391 -21.70 4.33 -24.55
N ALA A 392 -22.23 5.43 -25.10
CA ALA A 392 -23.08 6.36 -24.37
C ALA A 392 -24.40 5.72 -23.90
N GLU A 393 -25.00 4.86 -24.74
CA GLU A 393 -26.17 4.06 -24.39
C GLU A 393 -25.87 3.13 -23.19
N LEU A 394 -24.84 2.28 -23.32
CA LEU A 394 -24.47 1.32 -22.29
C LEU A 394 -23.99 1.99 -21.00
N HIS A 395 -23.42 3.18 -21.09
CA HIS A 395 -23.03 3.96 -19.93
C HIS A 395 -24.25 4.49 -19.17
N THR A 396 -25.25 5.03 -19.88
CA THR A 396 -26.49 5.48 -19.25
C THR A 396 -27.26 4.30 -18.64
N ALA A 397 -27.30 3.15 -19.31
CA ALA A 397 -27.87 1.92 -18.75
C ALA A 397 -27.13 1.45 -17.48
N THR A 398 -25.83 1.70 -17.36
CA THR A 398 -25.05 1.38 -16.15
C THR A 398 -25.52 2.20 -14.95
N HIS A 399 -25.86 3.49 -15.14
CA HIS A 399 -26.37 4.34 -14.06
C HIS A 399 -27.78 3.92 -13.60
N ILE A 400 -28.64 3.53 -14.55
CA ILE A 400 -29.98 3.01 -14.24
C ILE A 400 -29.86 1.67 -13.49
N LEU A 401 -28.97 0.78 -13.95
CA LEU A 401 -28.70 -0.50 -13.29
C LEU A 401 -28.20 -0.31 -11.86
N HIS A 402 -27.25 0.59 -11.63
CA HIS A 402 -26.68 0.84 -10.31
C HIS A 402 -27.74 1.32 -9.31
N GLU A 403 -28.59 2.27 -9.70
CA GLU A 403 -29.71 2.71 -8.87
C GLU A 403 -30.70 1.58 -8.62
N THR A 404 -31.05 0.82 -9.65
CA THR A 404 -31.99 -0.30 -9.54
C THR A 404 -31.49 -1.35 -8.57
N LEU A 405 -30.20 -1.71 -8.64
CA LEU A 405 -29.59 -2.65 -7.70
C LEU A 405 -29.68 -2.15 -6.25
N ARG A 406 -29.49 -0.85 -6.01
CA ARG A 406 -29.63 -0.29 -4.66
C ARG A 406 -31.07 -0.28 -4.17
N ARG A 407 -32.04 -0.04 -5.05
CA ARG A 407 -33.47 -0.08 -4.70
C ARG A 407 -33.98 -1.50 -4.43
N VAL A 408 -33.49 -2.50 -5.16
CA VAL A 408 -33.90 -3.90 -5.03
C VAL A 408 -33.15 -4.61 -3.90
N LEU A 409 -31.82 -4.47 -3.85
CA LEU A 409 -30.99 -5.23 -2.92
C LEU A 409 -30.68 -4.46 -1.63
N GLY A 410 -30.66 -3.12 -1.67
CA GLY A 410 -30.40 -2.27 -0.51
C GLY A 410 -29.26 -1.25 -0.72
N LYS A 411 -29.20 -0.26 0.17
CA LYS A 411 -28.24 0.86 0.10
C LYS A 411 -26.77 0.46 0.28
N HIS A 412 -26.49 -0.77 0.71
CA HIS A 412 -25.12 -1.31 0.82
C HIS A 412 -24.48 -1.63 -0.54
N VAL A 413 -25.28 -1.68 -1.61
CA VAL A 413 -24.75 -1.90 -2.95
C VAL A 413 -23.92 -0.69 -3.37
N GLU A 414 -22.61 -0.90 -3.44
CA GLU A 414 -21.63 0.08 -3.92
C GLU A 414 -20.88 -0.46 -5.12
N GLN A 415 -20.62 0.39 -6.11
CA GLN A 415 -19.80 0.00 -7.26
C GLN A 415 -18.37 -0.36 -6.83
N ARG A 416 -17.86 -1.50 -7.34
CA ARG A 416 -16.49 -2.00 -7.15
C ARG A 416 -15.69 -2.07 -8.45
N GLY A 417 -16.35 -1.93 -9.59
CA GLY A 417 -15.71 -1.87 -10.90
C GLY A 417 -16.72 -1.75 -12.03
N GLN A 418 -16.29 -1.20 -13.15
CA GLN A 418 -17.07 -1.21 -14.40
C GLN A 418 -16.17 -1.48 -15.60
N ASP A 419 -16.76 -1.96 -16.67
CA ASP A 419 -16.14 -2.08 -17.98
C ASP A 419 -17.23 -2.05 -19.06
N ILE A 420 -17.19 -1.06 -19.94
CA ILE A 420 -18.14 -0.88 -21.03
C ILE A 420 -17.36 -1.01 -22.35
N ASN A 421 -17.93 -1.73 -23.32
CA ASN A 421 -17.46 -1.71 -24.71
C ASN A 421 -18.67 -1.54 -25.65
N SER A 422 -18.46 -1.62 -26.96
CA SER A 422 -19.53 -1.49 -27.96
C SER A 422 -20.57 -2.61 -27.95
N GLU A 423 -20.33 -3.71 -27.23
CA GLU A 423 -21.21 -4.89 -27.24
C GLU A 423 -21.96 -5.07 -25.93
N ARG A 424 -21.36 -4.74 -24.79
CA ARG A 424 -21.89 -5.03 -23.45
C ARG A 424 -21.36 -4.08 -22.39
N LEU A 425 -22.10 -4.00 -21.28
CA LEU A 425 -21.62 -3.48 -20.02
C LEU A 425 -21.29 -4.60 -19.03
N ARG A 426 -20.33 -4.33 -18.15
CA ARG A 426 -19.97 -5.13 -16.98
C ARG A 426 -20.00 -4.22 -15.77
N PHE A 427 -20.78 -4.59 -14.77
CA PHE A 427 -20.91 -3.85 -13.52
C PHE A 427 -20.60 -4.75 -12.33
N ASP A 428 -19.59 -4.38 -11.56
CA ASP A 428 -19.16 -5.09 -10.36
C ASP A 428 -19.61 -4.31 -9.14
N PHE A 429 -20.29 -4.95 -8.19
CA PHE A 429 -20.91 -4.28 -7.05
C PHE A 429 -20.78 -5.07 -5.75
N ALA A 430 -20.75 -4.35 -4.62
CA ALA A 430 -20.65 -4.92 -3.29
C ALA A 430 -21.96 -5.61 -2.92
N HIS A 431 -21.94 -6.93 -2.86
CA HIS A 431 -23.05 -7.75 -2.41
C HIS A 431 -22.50 -9.15 -2.05
N PRO A 432 -22.73 -9.65 -0.82
CA PRO A 432 -22.11 -10.91 -0.38
C PRO A 432 -22.76 -12.15 -1.00
N GLU A 433 -24.06 -12.10 -1.28
CA GLU A 433 -24.86 -13.24 -1.67
C GLU A 433 -25.02 -13.34 -3.19
N LYS A 434 -25.39 -14.52 -3.69
CA LYS A 434 -25.76 -14.69 -5.11
C LYS A 434 -27.19 -14.19 -5.29
N LEU A 435 -27.44 -13.41 -6.35
CA LEU A 435 -28.78 -12.94 -6.65
C LEU A 435 -29.67 -14.13 -7.05
N THR A 436 -30.90 -14.14 -6.54
CA THR A 436 -31.89 -15.14 -6.93
C THR A 436 -32.41 -14.85 -8.35
N PRO A 437 -32.96 -15.86 -9.06
CA PRO A 437 -33.59 -15.65 -10.36
C PRO A 437 -34.68 -14.56 -10.33
N GLU A 438 -35.44 -14.47 -9.24
CA GLU A 438 -36.50 -13.49 -9.03
C GLU A 438 -35.91 -12.08 -8.90
N GLN A 439 -34.84 -11.92 -8.11
CA GLN A 439 -34.14 -10.64 -7.99
C GLN A 439 -33.55 -10.19 -9.33
N LEU A 440 -32.94 -11.11 -10.09
CA LEU A 440 -32.42 -10.80 -11.42
C LEU A 440 -33.50 -10.34 -12.38
N LYS A 441 -34.64 -11.03 -12.39
CA LYS A 441 -35.80 -10.65 -13.19
C LYS A 441 -36.35 -9.29 -12.76
N GLU A 442 -36.49 -9.04 -11.46
CA GLU A 442 -36.96 -7.76 -10.93
C GLU A 442 -36.04 -6.59 -11.33
N ILE A 443 -34.72 -6.79 -11.27
CA ILE A 443 -33.74 -5.79 -11.70
C ILE A 443 -33.87 -5.50 -13.19
N GLU A 444 -33.95 -6.54 -14.03
CA GLU A 444 -34.10 -6.40 -15.48
C GLU A 444 -35.41 -5.68 -15.84
N ASP A 445 -36.53 -6.09 -15.23
CA ASP A 445 -37.86 -5.49 -15.45
C ASP A 445 -37.87 -4.01 -15.05
N LYS A 446 -37.28 -3.66 -13.90
CA LYS A 446 -37.20 -2.27 -13.43
C LYS A 446 -36.32 -1.40 -14.30
N VAL A 447 -35.16 -1.89 -14.77
CA VAL A 447 -34.32 -1.13 -15.69
C VAL A 447 -35.09 -0.82 -16.97
N ASN A 448 -35.78 -1.81 -17.54
CA ASN A 448 -36.60 -1.63 -18.74
C ASN A 448 -37.82 -0.71 -18.50
N GLN A 449 -38.41 -0.74 -17.30
CA GLN A 449 -39.47 0.19 -16.92
C GLN A 449 -38.98 1.65 -16.90
N ILE A 450 -37.76 1.91 -16.44
CA ILE A 450 -37.18 3.26 -16.48
C ILE A 450 -36.85 3.68 -17.91
N ILE A 451 -36.35 2.76 -18.73
CA ILE A 451 -36.10 3.02 -20.15
C ILE A 451 -37.40 3.45 -20.85
N SER A 452 -38.50 2.73 -20.63
CA SER A 452 -39.79 2.99 -21.26
C SER A 452 -40.46 4.32 -20.84
N GLN A 453 -40.04 4.91 -19.72
CA GLN A 453 -40.49 6.23 -19.27
C GLN A 453 -39.90 7.40 -20.07
N LYS A 454 -38.90 7.15 -20.92
CA LYS A 454 -38.29 8.17 -21.79
C LYS A 454 -37.79 9.40 -21.01
N LEU A 455 -37.11 9.16 -19.90
CA LEU A 455 -36.64 10.21 -19.00
C LEU A 455 -35.50 11.02 -19.66
N PRO A 456 -35.48 12.35 -19.46
CA PRO A 456 -34.34 13.16 -19.90
C PRO A 456 -33.08 12.82 -19.10
N VAL A 457 -31.94 12.87 -19.78
CA VAL A 457 -30.61 12.72 -19.18
C VAL A 457 -29.92 14.08 -19.24
N ILE A 458 -29.77 14.71 -18.08
CA ILE A 458 -29.31 16.09 -17.95
C ILE A 458 -27.89 16.10 -17.38
N CYS A 459 -27.01 16.89 -17.98
CA CYS A 459 -25.63 17.11 -17.52
C CYS A 459 -25.51 18.54 -16.97
N GLU A 460 -25.01 18.67 -15.75
CA GLU A 460 -24.80 19.95 -15.08
C GLU A 460 -23.39 20.04 -14.49
N GLU A 461 -22.76 21.21 -14.58
CA GLU A 461 -21.52 21.48 -13.85
C GLU A 461 -21.83 21.93 -12.43
N THR A 462 -21.17 21.30 -11.45
CA THR A 462 -21.37 21.57 -10.03
C THR A 462 -20.08 21.34 -9.22
N SER A 463 -20.13 21.49 -7.90
CA SER A 463 -19.06 21.06 -6.99
C SER A 463 -19.41 19.72 -6.34
N VAL A 464 -18.40 19.01 -5.83
CA VAL A 464 -18.63 17.72 -5.13
C VAL A 464 -19.53 17.89 -3.91
N GLU A 465 -19.39 19.00 -3.17
CA GLU A 465 -20.21 19.30 -2.00
C GLU A 465 -21.67 19.56 -2.36
N GLU A 466 -21.90 20.35 -3.41
CA GLU A 466 -23.25 20.70 -3.84
C GLU A 466 -23.96 19.50 -4.48
N ALA A 467 -23.23 18.69 -5.26
CA ALA A 467 -23.74 17.41 -5.77
C ALA A 467 -24.18 16.47 -4.64
N LYS A 468 -23.40 16.36 -3.55
CA LYS A 468 -23.76 15.55 -2.38
C LYS A 468 -25.04 16.04 -1.71
N LYS A 469 -25.22 17.36 -1.57
CA LYS A 469 -26.46 17.95 -1.01
C LYS A 469 -27.68 17.62 -1.88
N GLN A 470 -27.50 17.57 -3.20
CA GLN A 470 -28.55 17.20 -4.16
C GLN A 470 -28.81 15.69 -4.26
N GLY A 471 -28.17 14.88 -3.40
CA GLY A 471 -28.32 13.43 -3.34
C GLY A 471 -27.53 12.68 -4.42
N ALA A 472 -26.62 13.36 -5.12
CA ALA A 472 -25.81 12.73 -6.16
C ALA A 472 -24.79 11.78 -5.55
N ARG A 473 -24.63 10.62 -6.20
CA ARG A 473 -23.58 9.68 -5.83
C ARG A 473 -22.25 10.12 -6.40
N ALA A 474 -21.26 10.20 -5.53
CA ALA A 474 -19.88 10.46 -5.89
C ALA A 474 -19.07 9.18 -5.71
N LEU A 475 -18.82 8.48 -6.79
CA LEU A 475 -18.00 7.27 -6.81
C LEU A 475 -16.55 7.65 -7.14
N PHE A 476 -15.58 7.17 -6.35
CA PHE A 476 -14.16 7.53 -6.50
C PHE A 476 -13.93 9.04 -6.34
N LEU A 477 -14.27 9.58 -5.16
CA LEU A 477 -14.10 10.99 -4.79
C LEU A 477 -12.70 11.53 -5.15
N ASP A 478 -11.68 10.69 -4.99
CA ASP A 478 -10.27 10.99 -5.28
C ASP A 478 -9.99 11.36 -6.75
N LYS A 479 -10.92 11.10 -7.68
CA LYS A 479 -10.79 11.43 -9.12
C LYS A 479 -11.38 12.80 -9.49
N TYR A 480 -11.95 13.50 -8.53
CA TYR A 480 -12.66 14.75 -8.73
C TYR A 480 -11.95 15.89 -8.00
N GLN A 481 -11.36 16.81 -8.77
CA GLN A 481 -10.79 18.07 -8.28
C GLN A 481 -11.48 19.22 -9.03
N GLY A 482 -11.81 20.31 -8.31
CA GLY A 482 -12.46 21.48 -8.88
C GLY A 482 -13.94 21.26 -9.28
N LYS A 483 -14.36 21.86 -10.40
CA LYS A 483 -15.71 21.67 -10.97
C LYS A 483 -15.88 20.25 -11.52
N VAL A 484 -17.03 19.65 -11.25
CA VAL A 484 -17.39 18.29 -11.65
C VAL A 484 -18.68 18.28 -12.46
N THR A 485 -18.85 17.27 -13.31
CA THR A 485 -20.09 17.05 -14.06
C THR A 485 -20.97 16.03 -13.33
N MET A 486 -22.23 16.41 -13.12
CA MET A 486 -23.28 15.56 -12.57
C MET A 486 -24.26 15.18 -13.69
N TYR A 487 -24.54 13.89 -13.82
CA TYR A 487 -25.57 13.38 -14.72
C TYR A 487 -26.79 12.92 -13.93
N SER A 488 -27.96 13.38 -14.36
CA SER A 488 -29.26 13.05 -13.78
C SER A 488 -30.14 12.35 -14.82
N VAL A 489 -30.65 11.16 -14.50
CA VAL A 489 -31.64 10.44 -15.31
C VAL A 489 -33.01 10.63 -14.67
N GLY A 490 -33.73 11.68 -15.10
CA GLY A 490 -34.91 12.19 -14.39
C GLY A 490 -34.65 12.34 -12.87
N ASP A 491 -35.63 11.96 -12.06
CA ASP A 491 -35.49 11.84 -10.61
C ASP A 491 -35.07 10.42 -10.15
N TYR A 492 -34.67 9.56 -11.09
CA TYR A 492 -34.33 8.18 -10.78
C TYR A 492 -32.90 8.05 -10.25
N SER A 493 -31.92 8.57 -10.99
CA SER A 493 -30.50 8.45 -10.66
C SER A 493 -29.78 9.78 -10.84
N ARG A 494 -28.90 10.13 -9.89
CA ARG A 494 -27.98 11.27 -9.97
C ARG A 494 -26.58 10.81 -9.59
N GLU A 495 -25.61 10.96 -10.48
CA GLU A 495 -24.23 10.51 -10.25
C GLU A 495 -23.21 11.48 -10.84
N LEU A 496 -22.08 11.67 -10.15
CA LEU A 496 -20.93 12.36 -10.71
C LEU A 496 -20.24 11.44 -11.73
N CYS A 497 -20.10 11.92 -12.97
CA CYS A 497 -19.56 11.13 -14.05
C CYS A 497 -18.95 12.01 -15.15
N LYS A 498 -17.84 11.56 -15.77
CA LYS A 498 -17.13 12.24 -16.86
C LYS A 498 -17.28 11.56 -18.23
N GLY A 499 -17.96 10.42 -18.32
CA GLY A 499 -18.09 9.69 -19.58
C GLY A 499 -19.30 10.13 -20.41
N PRO A 500 -19.44 9.62 -21.64
CA PRO A 500 -20.53 10.00 -22.54
C PRO A 500 -21.86 9.40 -22.09
N HIS A 501 -22.96 10.11 -22.34
CA HIS A 501 -24.32 9.70 -22.05
C HIS A 501 -25.26 10.03 -23.22
N VAL A 502 -26.37 9.31 -23.32
CA VAL A 502 -27.49 9.67 -24.21
C VAL A 502 -28.21 10.89 -23.65
N LYS A 503 -29.08 11.54 -24.44
CA LYS A 503 -29.87 12.69 -23.98
C LYS A 503 -31.22 12.26 -23.39
N ASN A 504 -31.72 11.08 -23.75
CA ASN A 504 -32.96 10.53 -23.24
C ASN A 504 -32.88 9.01 -23.11
N THR A 505 -33.53 8.44 -22.09
CA THR A 505 -33.56 6.98 -21.92
C THR A 505 -34.28 6.25 -23.05
N SER A 506 -35.09 6.93 -23.87
CA SER A 506 -35.70 6.35 -25.08
C SER A 506 -34.69 5.98 -26.16
N GLU A 507 -33.48 6.54 -26.09
CA GLU A 507 -32.36 6.16 -26.96
C GLU A 507 -31.76 4.81 -26.55
N LEU A 508 -32.11 4.32 -25.35
CA LEU A 508 -31.75 2.99 -24.90
C LEU A 508 -32.72 1.97 -25.52
N GLY A 509 -32.15 0.92 -26.11
CA GLY A 509 -32.89 -0.27 -26.52
C GLY A 509 -33.35 -1.11 -25.31
N HIS A 510 -33.58 -2.39 -25.55
CA HIS A 510 -34.03 -3.30 -24.49
C HIS A 510 -32.85 -3.80 -23.63
N PHE A 511 -32.91 -3.57 -22.32
CA PHE A 511 -31.87 -4.03 -21.39
C PHE A 511 -32.04 -5.50 -21.05
N LYS A 512 -30.95 -6.28 -21.19
CA LYS A 512 -30.95 -7.70 -20.85
C LYS A 512 -29.68 -8.10 -20.10
N ILE A 513 -29.84 -8.76 -18.96
CA ILE A 513 -28.78 -9.40 -18.19
C ILE A 513 -28.41 -10.71 -18.87
N ILE A 514 -27.14 -10.81 -19.29
CA ILE A 514 -26.59 -12.04 -19.88
C ILE A 514 -26.08 -12.97 -18.79
N LYS A 515 -25.43 -12.42 -17.77
CA LYS A 515 -24.76 -13.21 -16.75
C LYS A 515 -24.64 -12.47 -15.43
N GLU A 516 -24.87 -13.21 -14.35
CA GLU A 516 -24.52 -12.82 -13.00
C GLU A 516 -23.48 -13.83 -12.44
N GLU A 517 -22.38 -13.34 -11.86
CA GLU A 517 -21.34 -14.19 -11.29
C GLU A 517 -20.61 -13.52 -10.10
N ALA A 518 -20.01 -14.33 -9.23
CA ALA A 518 -19.11 -13.82 -8.20
C ALA A 518 -17.82 -13.30 -8.85
N SER A 519 -17.45 -12.03 -8.59
CA SER A 519 -16.18 -11.47 -9.07
C SER A 519 -15.06 -11.61 -8.03
N SER A 520 -15.40 -11.48 -6.75
CA SER A 520 -14.49 -11.67 -5.61
C SER A 520 -15.32 -11.88 -4.34
N ALA A 521 -14.66 -12.15 -3.20
CA ALA A 521 -15.37 -12.19 -1.91
C ALA A 521 -16.12 -10.86 -1.70
N GLY A 522 -17.42 -10.95 -1.37
CA GLY A 522 -18.28 -9.78 -1.16
C GLY A 522 -18.65 -8.98 -2.41
N VAL A 523 -18.30 -9.43 -3.61
CA VAL A 523 -18.53 -8.68 -4.86
C VAL A 523 -19.17 -9.56 -5.93
N ARG A 524 -20.32 -9.10 -6.44
CA ARG A 524 -21.04 -9.69 -7.58
C ARG A 524 -20.79 -8.90 -8.85
N ARG A 525 -21.01 -9.54 -9.99
CA ARG A 525 -20.81 -8.96 -11.32
C ARG A 525 -22.01 -9.28 -12.18
N ILE A 526 -22.59 -8.24 -12.78
CA ILE A 526 -23.58 -8.35 -13.85
C ILE A 526 -22.92 -8.00 -15.19
N LYS A 527 -23.17 -8.81 -16.21
CA LYS A 527 -22.92 -8.48 -17.62
C LYS A 527 -24.26 -8.34 -18.32
N ALA A 528 -24.47 -7.22 -19.01
CA ALA A 528 -25.73 -6.92 -19.68
C ALA A 528 -25.50 -6.25 -21.04
N ILE A 529 -26.53 -6.25 -21.88
CA ILE A 529 -26.55 -5.66 -23.22
C ILE A 529 -27.79 -4.81 -23.42
N LEU A 530 -27.76 -3.98 -24.47
CA LEU A 530 -28.90 -3.23 -24.99
C LEU A 530 -29.21 -3.73 -26.40
N GLY A 531 -30.35 -4.40 -26.54
CA GLY A 531 -30.86 -5.00 -27.78
C GLY A 531 -31.75 -4.07 -28.58
#